data_AF-A0A2X2CP88-F1
#
_entry.id   AF-A0A2X2CP88-F1
#
_cell.length_a   1.000
_cell.length_b   1.000
_cell.length_c   1.000
_cell.angle_alpha   90.00
_cell.angle_beta   90.00
_cell.angle_gamma   90.00
#
_symmetry.space_group_name_H-M   'P 1'
#
loop_
_entity.id
_entity.type
_entity.pdbx_description
1 polymer ?
#
loop_
_entity_poly.entity_id
_entity_poly.type
_entity_poly.pdbx_seq_one_letter_code
_entity_poly.pdbx_strand_id
1 'polypeptide(L)'
;MSGKLRLLLSESYDPWFNLAVEECIFKQMPADQRVLFLWRNDNTVVIGRAQNPWKECNTRKMEEDGVKLARRSSGGGAVFHDLGNTCFTFMAGKPEYNKTISTQIILDGLSKAGIQATASGRNDLVVPLADDERKNFWLSL
;
A
#
# COMPACT_ATOMS: atom_id res chain seq x y z
N MET A 1 5.64 14.48 25.00
CA MET A 1 4.93 13.21 25.28
C MET A 1 5.20 12.28 24.11
N SER A 2 5.65 11.04 24.35
CA SER A 2 5.82 10.05 23.29
C SER A 2 4.43 9.72 22.73
N GLY A 3 4.20 9.97 21.44
CA GLY A 3 2.87 9.76 20.88
C GLY A 3 2.51 8.28 20.78
N LYS A 4 1.21 7.97 20.82
CA LYS A 4 0.74 6.59 20.97
C LYS A 4 0.92 5.84 19.65
N LEU A 5 1.58 4.68 19.71
CA LEU A 5 1.68 3.76 18.58
C LEU A 5 0.48 2.80 18.58
N ARG A 6 -0.04 2.50 17.38
CA ARG A 6 -1.07 1.49 17.18
C ARG A 6 -0.68 0.61 15.99
N LEU A 7 -0.64 -0.70 16.21
CA LEU A 7 -0.45 -1.70 15.17
C LEU A 7 -1.78 -2.41 14.92
N LEU A 8 -2.18 -2.48 13.66
CA LEU A 8 -3.39 -3.15 13.20
C LEU A 8 -3.03 -4.15 12.12
N LEU A 9 -3.58 -5.35 12.21
CA LEU A 9 -3.44 -6.41 11.23
C LEU A 9 -4.84 -6.77 10.73
N SER A 10 -5.05 -6.75 9.41
CA SER A 10 -6.29 -7.27 8.83
C SER A 10 -6.17 -8.77 8.57
N GLU A 11 -7.17 -9.51 9.02
CA GLU A 11 -7.35 -10.94 8.66
C GLU A 11 -8.21 -11.11 7.40
N SER A 12 -8.80 -10.03 6.88
CA SER A 12 -9.61 -10.05 5.66
C SER A 12 -8.75 -9.88 4.41
N TYR A 13 -9.12 -10.58 3.34
CA TYR A 13 -8.56 -10.41 1.99
C TYR A 13 -9.50 -9.67 1.03
N ASP A 14 -10.59 -9.11 1.55
CA ASP A 14 -11.53 -8.34 0.75
C ASP A 14 -11.07 -6.87 0.60
N PRO A 15 -10.77 -6.40 -0.62
CA PRO A 15 -10.26 -5.04 -0.82
C PRO A 15 -11.21 -3.95 -0.39
N TRP A 16 -12.52 -4.14 -0.56
CA TRP A 16 -13.51 -3.14 -0.16
C TRP A 16 -13.55 -2.99 1.36
N PHE A 17 -13.52 -4.13 2.07
CA PHE A 17 -13.40 -4.14 3.53
C PHE A 17 -12.11 -3.45 3.99
N ASN A 18 -10.95 -3.84 3.46
CA ASN A 18 -9.68 -3.31 3.92
C ASN A 18 -9.52 -1.80 3.65
N LEU A 19 -9.96 -1.33 2.48
CA LEU A 19 -9.96 0.11 2.16
C LEU A 19 -10.95 0.89 3.03
N ALA A 20 -12.13 0.33 3.32
CA ALA A 20 -13.08 0.95 4.23
C ALA A 20 -12.53 1.06 5.66
N VAL A 21 -11.87 0.00 6.14
CA VAL A 21 -11.17 -0.02 7.44
C VAL A 21 -10.06 1.03 7.47
N GLU A 22 -9.21 1.07 6.45
CA GLU A 22 -8.15 2.08 6.32
C GLU A 22 -8.71 3.50 6.42
N GLU A 23 -9.76 3.81 5.65
CA GLU A 23 -10.37 5.14 5.63
C GLU A 23 -11.03 5.49 6.98
N CYS A 24 -11.68 4.53 7.64
CA CYS A 24 -12.29 4.74 8.95
C CYS A 24 -11.23 5.02 10.02
N ILE A 25 -10.13 4.24 10.04
CA ILE A 25 -9.01 4.48 10.96
C ILE A 25 -8.46 5.88 10.71
N PHE A 26 -8.18 6.24 9.47
CA PHE A 26 -7.60 7.53 9.12
C PHE A 26 -8.47 8.71 9.57
N LYS A 27 -9.79 8.63 9.39
CA LYS A 27 -10.74 9.70 9.79
C LYS A 27 -10.91 9.83 11.30
N GLN A 28 -10.74 8.75 12.05
CA GLN A 28 -11.00 8.72 13.50
C GLN A 28 -9.70 8.76 14.33
N MET A 29 -8.54 8.72 13.69
CA MET A 29 -7.24 8.69 14.35
C MET A 29 -6.98 9.99 15.14
N PRO A 30 -6.61 9.92 16.43
CA PRO A 30 -6.14 11.08 17.19
C PRO A 30 -4.88 11.70 16.59
N ALA A 31 -4.73 13.03 16.73
CA ALA A 31 -3.62 13.77 16.14
C ALA A 31 -2.23 13.35 16.68
N ASP A 32 -2.16 12.81 17.90
CA ASP A 32 -0.92 12.36 18.56
C ASP A 32 -0.61 10.87 18.31
N GLN A 33 -1.47 10.16 17.57
CA GLN A 33 -1.33 8.74 17.28
C GLN A 33 -0.53 8.50 15.98
N ARG A 34 0.26 7.43 15.96
CA ARG A 34 0.86 6.86 14.74
C ARG A 34 0.33 5.45 14.56
N VAL A 35 -0.17 5.14 13.37
CA VAL A 35 -0.74 3.83 13.05
C VAL A 35 0.09 3.15 11.97
N LEU A 36 0.37 1.86 12.17
CA LEU A 36 0.75 0.94 11.11
C LEU A 36 -0.39 -0.05 10.92
N PHE A 37 -0.93 -0.10 9.70
CA PHE A 37 -1.93 -1.08 9.30
C PHE A 37 -1.33 -2.02 8.24
N LEU A 38 -1.28 -3.32 8.52
CA LEU A 38 -0.80 -4.35 7.59
C LEU A 38 -1.98 -5.19 7.10
N TRP A 39 -2.05 -5.41 5.79
CA TRP A 39 -3.19 -6.05 5.15
C TRP A 39 -2.82 -6.62 3.79
N ARG A 40 -3.70 -7.47 3.24
CA ARG A 40 -3.57 -8.06 1.89
C ARG A 40 -4.95 -8.12 1.25
N ASN A 41 -4.99 -8.11 -0.08
CA ASN A 41 -6.20 -8.38 -0.84
C ASN A 41 -5.96 -9.57 -1.75
N ASP A 42 -6.98 -10.37 -1.97
CA ASP A 42 -6.91 -11.45 -2.95
C ASP A 42 -7.54 -11.03 -4.28
N ASN A 43 -6.92 -11.48 -5.37
CA ASN A 43 -7.36 -11.31 -6.75
C ASN A 43 -8.02 -9.95 -7.05
N THR A 44 -7.27 -8.86 -6.93
CA THR A 44 -7.83 -7.50 -6.98
C THR A 44 -6.98 -6.55 -7.83
N VAL A 45 -7.62 -5.70 -8.63
CA VAL A 45 -7.01 -4.46 -9.15
C VAL A 45 -7.46 -3.26 -8.32
N VAL A 46 -6.51 -2.51 -7.77
CA VAL A 46 -6.75 -1.26 -7.04
C VAL A 46 -6.34 -0.08 -7.91
N ILE A 47 -7.29 0.80 -8.22
CA ILE A 47 -7.05 2.03 -9.00
C ILE A 47 -7.02 3.28 -8.12
N GLY A 48 -6.24 4.27 -8.52
CA GLY A 48 -6.18 5.57 -7.87
C GLY A 48 -7.47 6.38 -8.02
N ARG A 49 -7.68 7.33 -7.10
CA ARG A 49 -8.91 8.14 -7.00
C ARG A 49 -9.41 8.71 -8.32
N ALA A 50 -8.51 9.21 -9.17
CA ALA A 50 -8.85 9.91 -10.41
C ALA A 50 -8.68 9.07 -11.70
N GLN A 51 -8.46 7.76 -11.60
CA GLN A 51 -8.24 6.90 -12.76
C GLN A 51 -9.54 6.42 -13.43
N ASN A 52 -9.50 6.23 -14.75
CA ASN A 52 -10.56 5.59 -15.53
C ASN A 52 -10.32 4.07 -15.58
N PRO A 53 -11.17 3.23 -14.96
CA PRO A 53 -10.92 1.78 -14.89
C PRO A 53 -10.83 1.12 -16.28
N TRP A 54 -11.70 1.51 -17.22
CA TRP A 54 -11.72 0.91 -18.56
C TRP A 54 -10.46 1.20 -19.38
N LYS A 55 -9.74 2.28 -19.07
CA LYS A 55 -8.48 2.63 -19.73
C LYS A 55 -7.27 1.97 -19.08
N GLU A 56 -7.28 1.85 -17.76
CA GLU A 56 -6.11 1.46 -16.97
C GLU A 56 -6.02 -0.05 -16.72
N CYS A 57 -7.14 -0.79 -16.86
CA CYS A 57 -7.18 -2.23 -16.66
C CYS A 57 -8.16 -2.93 -17.61
N ASN A 58 -7.92 -4.22 -17.85
CA ASN A 58 -8.80 -5.06 -18.68
C ASN A 58 -10.02 -5.51 -17.87
N THR A 59 -10.96 -4.59 -17.65
CA THR A 59 -12.17 -4.80 -16.84
C THR A 59 -13.01 -6.00 -17.24
N ARG A 60 -13.09 -6.32 -18.54
CA ARG A 60 -13.78 -7.51 -19.04
C ARG A 60 -13.10 -8.80 -18.57
N LYS A 61 -11.78 -8.90 -18.77
CA LYS A 61 -11.03 -10.08 -18.29
C LYS A 61 -11.09 -10.21 -16.78
N MET A 62 -11.07 -9.08 -16.07
CA MET A 62 -11.24 -9.09 -14.61
C MET A 62 -12.59 -9.68 -14.18
N GLU A 63 -13.68 -9.31 -14.85
CA GLU A 63 -15.01 -9.88 -14.59
C GLU A 63 -15.05 -11.39 -14.88
N GLU A 64 -14.47 -11.82 -16.00
CA GLU A 64 -14.36 -13.24 -16.38
C GLU A 64 -13.56 -14.07 -15.36
N ASP A 65 -12.43 -13.53 -14.88
CA ASP A 65 -11.51 -14.20 -13.95
C ASP A 65 -11.88 -13.99 -12.46
N GLY A 66 -12.99 -13.30 -12.17
CA GLY A 66 -13.43 -12.99 -10.80
C GLY A 66 -12.48 -12.05 -10.03
N VAL A 67 -11.74 -11.21 -10.75
CA VAL A 67 -10.83 -10.20 -10.20
C VAL A 67 -11.64 -8.99 -9.74
N LYS A 68 -11.52 -8.63 -8.46
CA LYS A 68 -12.21 -7.48 -7.89
C LYS A 68 -11.61 -6.17 -8.39
N LEU A 69 -12.44 -5.17 -8.64
CA LEU A 69 -12.01 -3.79 -8.88
C LEU A 69 -12.30 -2.95 -7.63
N ALA A 70 -11.28 -2.25 -7.12
CA ALA A 70 -11.43 -1.32 -6.02
C ALA A 70 -10.80 0.04 -6.33
N ARG A 71 -11.46 1.13 -5.94
CA ARG A 71 -10.91 2.50 -6.06
C ARG A 71 -10.49 2.98 -4.69
N ARG A 72 -9.21 3.33 -4.54
CA ARG A 72 -8.69 3.91 -3.28
C ARG A 72 -8.87 5.43 -3.23
N SER A 73 -8.85 5.97 -2.02
CA SER A 73 -8.95 7.42 -1.76
C SER A 73 -7.67 8.18 -2.17
N SER A 74 -6.51 7.52 -2.13
CA SER A 74 -5.23 8.09 -2.55
C SER A 74 -5.11 8.18 -4.09
N GLY A 75 -4.16 9.00 -4.55
CA GLY A 75 -3.83 9.14 -5.97
C GLY A 75 -2.92 8.01 -6.49
N GLY A 76 -2.36 8.17 -7.69
CA GLY A 76 -1.42 7.22 -8.29
C GLY A 76 -2.06 6.28 -9.31
N GLY A 77 -1.30 5.24 -9.68
CA GLY A 77 -1.64 4.30 -10.76
C GLY A 77 -2.53 3.13 -10.33
N ALA A 78 -2.74 2.22 -11.27
CA ALA A 78 -3.46 0.97 -11.07
C ALA A 78 -2.45 -0.14 -10.70
N VAL A 79 -2.76 -0.92 -9.67
CA VAL A 79 -1.91 -2.00 -9.16
C VAL A 79 -2.72 -3.27 -8.96
N PHE A 80 -2.11 -4.42 -9.21
CA PHE A 80 -2.72 -5.74 -9.00
C PHE A 80 -2.24 -6.34 -7.69
N HIS A 81 -3.16 -6.88 -6.90
CA HIS A 81 -2.93 -7.50 -5.61
C HIS A 81 -3.41 -8.96 -5.64
N ASP A 82 -2.58 -9.84 -5.13
CA ASP A 82 -2.89 -11.21 -4.74
C ASP A 82 -2.38 -11.46 -3.31
N LEU A 83 -2.48 -12.71 -2.84
CA LEU A 83 -1.95 -13.08 -1.52
C LEU A 83 -0.41 -12.99 -1.40
N GLY A 84 0.32 -12.91 -2.52
CA GLY A 84 1.76 -12.63 -2.56
C GLY A 84 2.09 -11.16 -2.34
N ASN A 85 1.14 -10.25 -2.60
CA ASN A 85 1.29 -8.81 -2.38
C ASN A 85 0.92 -8.42 -0.94
N THR A 86 1.85 -7.80 -0.22
CA THR A 86 1.62 -7.27 1.14
C THR A 86 1.46 -5.76 1.12
N CYS A 87 0.31 -5.28 1.60
CA CYS A 87 0.02 -3.86 1.74
C CYS A 87 0.36 -3.38 3.16
N PHE A 88 0.80 -2.13 3.25
CA PHE A 88 1.05 -1.44 4.50
C PHE A 88 0.60 0.01 4.39
N THR A 89 -0.01 0.53 5.46
CA THR A 89 -0.44 1.92 5.55
C THR A 89 0.14 2.55 6.80
N PHE A 90 0.88 3.63 6.63
CA PHE A 90 1.37 4.46 7.74
C PHE A 90 0.51 5.71 7.86
N MET A 91 -0.01 5.95 9.06
CA MET A 91 -0.81 7.15 9.37
C MET A 91 -0.18 7.90 10.52
N ALA A 92 -0.09 9.23 10.40
CA ALA A 92 0.35 10.12 11.46
C ALA A 92 -0.35 11.48 11.31
N GLY A 93 -0.56 12.19 12.41
CA GLY A 93 -1.08 13.55 12.40
C GLY A 93 -0.09 14.57 11.82
N LYS A 94 -0.59 15.68 11.29
CA LYS A 94 0.24 16.87 10.97
C LYS A 94 0.55 17.64 12.26
N PRO A 95 1.71 18.31 12.37
CA PRO A 95 2.73 18.51 11.34
C PRO A 95 3.75 17.36 11.21
N GLU A 96 3.64 16.32 12.04
CA GLU A 96 4.67 15.28 12.15
C GLU A 96 4.71 14.31 10.97
N TYR A 97 3.60 14.15 10.25
CA TYR A 97 3.53 13.28 9.08
C TYR A 97 4.65 13.58 8.07
N ASN A 98 5.55 12.63 7.90
CA ASN A 98 6.64 12.67 6.93
C ASN A 98 6.81 11.30 6.28
N LYS A 99 6.53 11.25 4.98
CA LYS A 99 6.62 10.02 4.17
C LYS A 99 8.02 9.41 4.17
N THR A 100 9.08 10.20 4.27
CA THR A 100 10.46 9.69 4.29
C THR A 100 10.68 8.77 5.50
N ILE A 101 10.03 9.04 6.63
CA ILE A 101 10.10 8.20 7.82
C ILE A 101 9.49 6.81 7.53
N SER A 102 8.28 6.76 6.97
CA SER A 102 7.64 5.49 6.61
C SER A 102 8.44 4.71 5.56
N THR A 103 9.00 5.38 4.56
CA THR A 103 9.86 4.72 3.56
C THR A 103 11.09 4.12 4.22
N GLN A 104 11.75 4.85 5.12
CA GLN A 104 12.93 4.35 5.83
C GLN A 104 12.60 3.14 6.71
N ILE A 105 11.46 3.15 7.42
CA ILE A 105 11.02 2.01 8.23
C ILE A 105 10.89 0.73 7.37
N ILE A 106 10.36 0.85 6.15
CA ILE A 106 10.25 -0.29 5.23
C ILE A 106 11.62 -0.74 4.74
N LEU A 107 12.50 0.18 4.35
CA LEU A 107 13.87 -0.15 3.92
C LEU A 107 14.66 -0.86 5.03
N ASP A 108 14.57 -0.37 6.27
CA ASP A 108 15.20 -1.00 7.43
C ASP A 108 14.63 -2.39 7.71
N GLY A 109 13.31 -2.55 7.57
CA GLY A 109 12.64 -3.85 7.69
C GLY A 109 13.11 -4.85 6.63
N LEU A 110 13.19 -4.43 5.37
CA LEU A 110 13.72 -5.25 4.27
C LEU A 110 15.18 -5.62 4.50
N SER A 111 16.02 -4.67 4.90
CA SER A 111 17.44 -4.92 5.20
C SER A 111 17.62 -5.95 6.32
N LYS A 112 16.80 -5.87 7.38
CA LYS A 112 16.78 -6.87 8.46
C LYS A 112 16.34 -8.27 7.97
N ALA A 113 15.52 -8.33 6.93
CA ALA A 113 15.14 -9.58 6.28
C ALA A 113 16.17 -10.06 5.23
N GLY A 114 17.32 -9.38 5.10
CA GLY A 114 18.36 -9.70 4.13
C GLY A 114 18.12 -9.16 2.72
N ILE A 115 17.10 -8.31 2.53
CA ILE A 115 16.74 -7.73 1.23
C ILE A 115 17.29 -6.31 1.15
N GLN A 116 18.26 -6.10 0.27
CA GLN A 116 18.81 -4.77 0.00
C GLN A 116 17.95 -4.05 -1.04
N ALA A 117 17.06 -3.17 -0.59
CA ALA A 117 16.22 -2.34 -1.45
C ALA A 117 16.64 -0.86 -1.37
N THR A 118 16.30 -0.09 -2.40
CA THR A 118 16.51 1.36 -2.44
C THR A 118 15.25 2.08 -2.89
N ALA A 119 15.06 3.32 -2.43
CA ALA A 119 13.98 4.16 -2.95
C ALA A 119 14.32 4.67 -4.36
N SER A 120 13.36 4.58 -5.27
CA SER A 120 13.46 5.04 -6.65
C SER A 120 12.32 5.98 -7.00
N GLY A 121 12.63 7.08 -7.68
CA GLY A 121 11.65 8.08 -8.09
C GLY A 121 10.90 8.67 -6.89
N ARG A 122 9.57 8.77 -7.01
CA ARG A 122 8.72 9.37 -5.96
C ARG A 122 8.12 8.34 -5.01
N ASN A 123 7.75 7.16 -5.49
CA ASN A 123 6.90 6.22 -4.75
C ASN A 123 7.41 4.78 -4.76
N ASP A 124 8.52 4.47 -5.42
CA ASP A 124 8.89 3.08 -5.69
C ASP A 124 10.04 2.65 -4.78
N LEU A 125 10.03 1.37 -4.39
CA LEU A 125 11.19 0.70 -3.82
C LEU A 125 11.65 -0.37 -4.81
N VAL A 126 12.94 -0.44 -5.06
CA VAL A 126 13.53 -1.34 -6.04
C VAL A 126 14.62 -2.18 -5.40
N VAL A 127 14.72 -3.45 -5.82
CA VAL A 127 15.82 -4.34 -5.45
C VAL A 127 16.70 -4.50 -6.69
N PRO A 128 18.02 -4.26 -6.59
CA PRO A 128 18.92 -4.50 -7.70
C PRO A 128 18.97 -6.01 -7.96
N LEU A 129 18.72 -6.40 -9.20
CA LEU A 129 18.93 -7.77 -9.67
C LEU A 129 20.27 -7.81 -10.42
N ALA A 130 20.99 -8.94 -10.29
CA ALA A 130 22.31 -9.13 -10.92
C ALA A 130 22.24 -9.11 -12.46
N ASP A 131 21.05 -9.30 -13.02
CA ASP A 131 20.71 -9.06 -14.43
C ASP A 131 19.51 -8.11 -14.51
N ASP A 132 19.56 -7.20 -15.49
CA ASP A 132 18.81 -5.94 -15.69
C ASP A 132 17.26 -6.03 -15.80
N GLU A 133 16.62 -7.05 -15.22
CA GLU A 133 15.16 -7.16 -15.18
C GLU A 133 14.61 -6.56 -13.88
N ARG A 134 14.29 -5.26 -13.90
CA ARG A 134 13.71 -4.54 -12.75
C ARG A 134 12.39 -5.20 -12.30
N LYS A 135 12.39 -5.83 -11.12
CA LYS A 135 11.16 -6.15 -10.39
C LYS A 135 10.75 -4.93 -9.57
N ASN A 136 9.75 -4.19 -10.06
CA ASN A 136 9.18 -3.06 -9.33
C ASN A 136 8.29 -3.56 -8.19
N PHE A 137 8.64 -3.23 -6.95
CA PHE A 137 7.68 -3.28 -5.84
C PHE A 137 6.90 -1.97 -5.87
N TRP A 138 5.62 -2.04 -6.26
CA TRP A 138 4.74 -0.89 -6.22
C TRP A 138 4.25 -0.67 -4.80
N LEU A 139 4.70 0.41 -4.16
CA LEU A 139 4.11 0.85 -2.91
C LEU A 139 2.79 1.54 -3.23
N SER A 140 1.69 0.97 -2.77
CA SER A 140 0.47 1.73 -2.54
C SER A 140 0.68 2.60 -1.31
N LEU A 141 1.05 3.87 -1.51
CA LEU A 141 1.05 4.91 -0.48
C LEU A 141 -0.29 5.66 -0.42
#